data_AF-A0A178T7V6-F1
#
_entry.id   AF-A0A178T7V6-F1
#
_cell.length_a   1.000
_cell.length_b   1.000
_cell.length_c   1.000
_cell.angle_alpha   90.00
_cell.angle_beta   90.00
_cell.angle_gamma   90.00
#
_symmetry.space_group_name_H-M   'P 1'
#
loop_
_entity.id
_entity.type
_entity.pdbx_description
1 polymer ?
#
loop_
_entity_poly.entity_id
_entity_poly.type
_entity_poly.pdbx_seq_one_letter_code
_entity_poly.pdbx_strand_id
1 'polypeptide(L)' 'MKLGLSPMATIAIIGAAGALGDAGSPASDSTLGPTSGLNVDGQHHHIWDTCVPTFIHYNIPVIIFAWIAAIVL' A
#
# COMPACT_ATOMS: atom_id res chain seq x y z
N MET A 1 -6.23 -13.08 23.79
CA MET A 1 -5.14 -13.72 23.01
C MET A 1 -4.16 -12.62 22.61
N LYS A 2 -2.88 -12.76 22.96
CA LYS A 2 -1.81 -11.98 22.30
C LYS A 2 -1.31 -12.85 21.14
N LEU A 3 -1.13 -12.27 19.96
CA LEU A 3 -0.68 -12.96 18.73
C LEU A 3 0.78 -13.48 18.82
N GLY A 4 1.44 -13.38 19.97
CA GLY A 4 2.84 -13.81 20.16
C GLY A 4 3.88 -12.88 19.50
N LEU A 5 3.45 -11.80 18.85
CA LEU A 5 4.33 -10.84 18.20
C LEU A 5 5.04 -9.95 19.22
N SER A 6 6.30 -9.62 18.93
CA SER A 6 7.02 -8.60 19.68
C SER A 6 6.36 -7.22 19.46
N PRO A 7 6.64 -6.22 20.33
CA PRO A 7 6.20 -4.85 20.09
C PRO A 7 6.67 -4.30 18.73
N MET A 8 7.89 -4.64 18.32
CA MET A 8 8.47 -4.19 17.04
C MET A 8 7.81 -4.86 15.84
N ALA A 9 7.58 -6.17 15.89
CA ALA A 9 6.82 -6.89 14.86
C ALA A 9 5.38 -6.35 14.73
N THR A 10 4.74 -6.05 15.86
CA THR A 10 3.40 -5.46 15.88
C THR A 10 3.37 -4.08 15.21
N ILE A 11 4.33 -3.21 15.53
CA ILE A 11 4.46 -1.89 14.91
C ILE A 11 4.73 -2.01 13.41
N ALA A 12 5.60 -2.94 12.99
CA ALA A 12 5.90 -3.16 11.58
C ALA A 12 4.66 -3.57 10.78
N ILE A 13 3.85 -4.51 11.30
CA ILE A 13 2.62 -4.95 10.63
C ILE A 13 1.58 -3.83 10.58
N ILE A 14 1.36 -3.11 11.68
CA ILE A 14 0.37 -2.02 11.72
C ILE A 14 0.79 -0.87 10.80
N GLY A 15 2.07 -0.51 10.80
CA GLY A 15 2.63 0.51 9.90
C GLY A 15 2.46 0.13 8.43
N ALA A 16 2.77 -1.13 8.08
CA ALA A 16 2.54 -1.63 6.72
C ALA A 16 1.06 -1.64 6.34
N ALA A 17 0.15 -2.01 7.25
CA ALA A 17 -1.28 -1.96 7.01
C ALA A 17 -1.78 -0.53 6.74
N GLY A 18 -1.28 0.46 7.49
CA GLY A 18 -1.60 1.88 7.26
C GLY A 18 -1.08 2.37 5.90
N ALA A 19 0.17 2.05 5.57
CA ALA A 19 0.80 2.37 4.29
C ALA A 19 0.02 1.79 3.09
N LEU A 20 -0.38 0.52 3.16
CA LEU A 20 -1.19 -0.13 2.13
C LEU A 20 -2.61 0.44 2.05
N GLY A 21 -3.21 0.83 3.18
CA GLY A 21 -4.53 1.45 3.21
C GLY A 21 -4.56 2.80 2.52
N ASP A 22 -3.54 3.63 2.76
CA ASP A 22 -3.42 4.97 2.20
C ASP A 22 -2.97 4.98 0.74
N ALA A 23 -1.93 4.25 0.35
CA ALA A 23 -1.42 4.34 -1.03
C ALA A 23 -1.80 3.13 -1.89
N GLY A 24 -2.04 1.97 -1.28
CA GLY A 24 -2.17 0.70 -2.00
C GLY A 24 -3.56 0.35 -2.49
N SER A 25 -4.60 1.09 -2.10
CA SER A 25 -5.99 0.85 -2.50
C SER A 25 -6.38 1.64 -3.75
N PRO A 26 -7.07 1.03 -4.73
CA PRO A 26 -7.62 1.75 -5.89
C PRO A 26 -8.61 2.86 -5.53
N ALA A 27 -9.21 2.79 -4.35
CA ALA A 27 -10.19 3.75 -3.88
C ALA A 27 -9.60 4.81 -2.93
N SER A 28 -8.28 4.80 -2.73
CA SER A 28 -7.70 5.76 -1.79
C SER A 28 -7.65 7.17 -2.38
N ASP A 29 -7.95 8.17 -1.56
CA ASP A 29 -7.85 9.59 -1.87
C ASP A 29 -6.46 9.98 -2.39
N SER A 30 -5.41 9.37 -1.82
CA SER A 30 -4.01 9.57 -2.22
C SER A 30 -3.71 9.10 -3.65
N THR A 31 -4.57 8.27 -4.24
CA THR A 31 -4.47 7.81 -5.64
C THR A 31 -5.56 8.42 -6.54
N LEU A 32 -6.80 8.51 -6.06
CA LEU A 32 -7.94 9.03 -6.83
C LEU A 32 -7.84 10.53 -7.09
N GLY A 33 -7.39 11.31 -6.09
CA GLY A 33 -7.21 12.76 -6.24
C GLY A 33 -6.24 13.09 -7.37
N PRO A 34 -4.99 12.63 -7.32
CA PRO A 34 -4.00 12.91 -8.37
C PRO A 34 -4.39 12.38 -9.75
N THR A 35 -4.92 11.16 -9.85
CA THR A 35 -5.26 10.53 -11.14
C THR A 35 -6.46 11.17 -11.83
N SER A 36 -7.40 11.74 -11.06
CA SER A 36 -8.49 12.54 -11.63
C SER A 36 -7.98 13.78 -12.38
N GLY A 37 -6.89 14.40 -11.88
CA GLY A 37 -6.22 15.51 -12.56
C GLY A 37 -5.38 15.07 -13.77
N LEU A 38 -4.75 13.89 -13.69
CA LEU A 38 -4.02 13.31 -14.82
C LEU A 38 -4.95 12.95 -15.99
N ASN A 39 -6.21 12.60 -15.70
CA ASN A 39 -7.19 12.25 -16.72
C ASN A 39 -7.98 13.45 -17.29
N VAL A 40 -7.46 14.67 -17.15
CA VAL A 40 -8.15 15.88 -17.62
C VAL A 40 -8.37 15.90 -19.15
N ASP A 41 -7.47 15.26 -19.90
CA ASP A 41 -7.51 15.13 -21.36
C ASP A 41 -8.03 13.76 -21.83
N GLY A 42 -8.45 12.89 -20.90
CA GLY A 42 -8.93 11.54 -21.20
C GLY A 42 -7.84 10.51 -21.53
N GLN A 43 -6.55 10.85 -21.36
CA GLN A 43 -5.43 9.96 -21.72
C GLN A 43 -4.92 9.09 -20.56
N HIS A 44 -5.44 9.25 -19.34
CA HIS A 44 -4.96 8.53 -18.16
C HIS A 44 -6.00 7.55 -17.61
N HIS A 45 -5.63 6.28 -17.50
CA HIS A 45 -6.50 5.24 -16.96
C HIS A 45 -6.11 4.86 -15.52
N HIS A 46 -6.83 5.40 -14.53
CA HIS A 46 -6.58 5.20 -13.09
C HIS A 46 -6.15 3.78 -12.68
N ILE A 47 -6.84 2.75 -13.18
CA ILE A 47 -6.51 1.37 -12.79
C ILE A 47 -5.20 0.89 -13.41
N TRP A 48 -4.98 1.15 -14.69
CA TRP A 48 -3.87 0.54 -15.44
C TRP A 48 -2.60 1.36 -15.33
N ASP A 49 -2.73 2.68 -15.30
CA ASP A 49 -1.60 3.60 -15.28
C ASP A 49 -1.21 4.02 -13.86
N THR A 50 -2.03 3.71 -12.85
CA THR A 50 -1.72 4.02 -11.44
C THR A 50 -1.88 2.81 -10.53
N CYS A 51 -3.07 2.21 -10.44
CA CYS A 51 -3.31 1.15 -9.44
C CYS A 51 -2.43 -0.10 -9.66
N VAL A 52 -2.29 -0.56 -10.90
CA VAL A 52 -1.46 -1.72 -11.23
C VAL A 52 0.04 -1.45 -10.98
N PRO A 53 0.64 -0.34 -11.46
CA PRO A 53 2.01 0.02 -11.12
C PRO A 53 2.26 0.12 -9.61
N THR A 54 1.34 0.76 -8.86
CA THR A 54 1.41 0.86 -7.40
C THR A 54 1.35 -0.50 -6.74
N PHE A 55 0.42 -1.37 -7.17
CA PHE A 55 0.33 -2.71 -6.61
C PHE A 55 1.66 -3.49 -6.75
N ILE A 56 2.28 -3.39 -7.93
CA ILE A 56 3.53 -4.12 -8.24
C ILE A 56 4.73 -3.54 -7.49
N HIS A 57 4.92 -2.21 -7.52
CA HIS A 57 6.13 -1.56 -7.01
C HIS A 57 6.03 -1.09 -5.55
N TYR A 58 4.82 -0.99 -5.00
CA TYR A 58 4.58 -0.55 -3.63
C TYR A 58 3.96 -1.67 -2.79
N ASN A 59 2.79 -2.20 -3.19
CA ASN A 59 2.07 -3.15 -2.32
C ASN A 59 2.85 -4.45 -2.12
N ILE A 60 3.31 -5.07 -3.20
CA ILE A 60 4.06 -6.34 -3.12
C ILE A 60 5.31 -6.18 -2.24
N PRO A 61 6.20 -5.19 -2.46
CA PRO A 61 7.34 -4.97 -1.58
C PRO A 61 6.95 -4.71 -0.12
N VAL A 62 5.97 -3.85 0.14
CA VAL A 62 5.52 -3.53 1.51
C VAL A 62 5.03 -4.78 2.23
N ILE A 63 4.23 -5.62 1.57
CA ILE A 63 3.76 -6.90 2.13
C ILE A 63 4.94 -7.82 2.46
N ILE A 64 5.90 -7.96 1.53
CA ILE A 64 7.06 -8.84 1.72
C ILE A 64 7.93 -8.37 2.89
N PHE A 65 8.26 -7.07 2.95
CA PHE A 65 9.11 -6.53 4.02
C PHE A 65 8.40 -6.54 5.37
N ALA A 66 7.09 -6.25 5.41
CA ALA A 66 6.30 -6.35 6.64
C ALA A 66 6.25 -7.78 7.16
N TRP A 67 6.11 -8.76 6.27
CA TRP A 67 6.14 -10.17 6.64
C TRP A 67 7.50 -10.60 7.17
N ILE A 68 8.60 -10.19 6.52
CA ILE A 68 9.96 -10.45 7.01
C ILE A 68 10.15 -9.80 8.40
N ALA A 69 9.75 -8.53 8.55
CA ALA A 69 9.84 -7.82 9.82
C ALA A 69 9.03 -8.49 10.94
N ALA A 70 7.86 -9.05 10.62
CA ALA A 70 7.04 -9.77 11.59
C ALA A 70 7.69 -11.06 12.11
N ILE A 71 8.53 -11.70 11.29
CA ILE A 71 9.23 -12.95 11.66
C ILE A 71 10.54 -12.64 12.39
N VAL A 72 11.21 -11.53 12.04
CA VAL A 72 12.57 -11.21 12.52
C VAL A 72 12.57 -10.38 13.81
N LEU A 73 11.57 -9.51 14.03
CA LEU A 73 11.55 -8.52 15.12
C LEU A 73 10.80 -8.96 16.38
#